data_AF-A0A820KC89-F1
#
_entry.id   AF-A0A820KC89-F1
#
_cell.length_a   1.000
_cell.length_b   1.000
_cell.length_c   1.000
_cell.angle_alpha   90.00
_cell.angle_beta   90.00
_cell.angle_gamma   90.00
#
_symmetry.space_group_name_H-M   'P 1'
#
loop_
_entity.id
_entity.type
_entity.pdbx_description
1 polymer ?
#
loop_
_entity_poly.entity_id
_entity_poly.type
_entity_poly.pdbx_seq_one_letter_code
_entity_poly.pdbx_strand_id
1 'polypeptide(L)'
;LLGKSYVGDTFATKAGYIEVAELNNIILIFPQILRSYFFPPNPMGCWDWWGYSSLYYATQTGPQMSGVKKMIDTVRMVNTAFRTANK
;
A
#
# COMPACT_ATOMS: atom_id res chain seq x y z
N LEU A 1 -13.14 6.59 3.90
CA LEU A 1 -11.87 7.23 4.35
C LEU A 1 -11.19 6.34 5.37
N LEU A 2 -10.16 5.59 4.99
CA LEU A 2 -9.48 4.65 5.90
C LEU A 2 -7.95 4.86 5.92
N GLY A 3 -7.46 5.93 5.29
CA GLY A 3 -6.04 6.25 5.29
C GLY A 3 -5.54 6.63 6.68
N LYS A 4 -4.26 6.32 6.95
CA LYS A 4 -3.61 6.56 8.25
C LYS A 4 -3.70 8.01 8.72
N SER A 5 -3.64 8.98 7.80
CA SER A 5 -3.79 10.41 8.12
C SER A 5 -5.17 10.81 8.64
N TYR A 6 -6.18 9.93 8.53
CA TYR A 6 -7.53 10.19 9.01
C TYR A 6 -7.94 9.31 10.18
N VAL A 7 -7.64 8.00 10.12
CA VAL A 7 -8.07 7.03 11.14
C VAL A 7 -6.91 6.46 11.96
N GLY A 8 -5.69 6.98 11.79
CA GLY A 8 -4.49 6.39 12.38
C GLY A 8 -4.29 4.96 11.90
N ASP A 9 -3.81 4.09 12.78
CA ASP A 9 -3.56 2.68 12.45
C ASP A 9 -4.83 1.81 12.58
N THR A 10 -6.01 2.41 12.75
CA THR A 10 -7.27 1.68 12.96
C THR A 10 -7.57 0.69 11.84
N PHE A 11 -7.40 1.06 10.56
CA PHE A 11 -7.64 0.11 9.47
C PHE A 11 -6.68 -1.08 9.52
N ALA A 12 -5.38 -0.81 9.70
CA ALA A 12 -4.38 -1.87 9.76
C ALA A 12 -4.62 -2.81 10.96
N THR A 13 -4.99 -2.27 12.12
CA THR A 13 -5.10 -3.02 13.38
C THR A 13 -6.47 -3.62 13.66
N LYS A 14 -7.54 -3.15 13.02
CA LYS A 14 -8.92 -3.56 13.34
C LYS A 14 -9.68 -4.15 12.16
N ALA A 15 -9.09 -4.24 10.97
CA ALA A 15 -9.74 -4.88 9.81
C ALA A 15 -9.73 -6.42 9.87
N GLY A 16 -9.06 -7.03 10.85
CA GLY A 16 -9.00 -8.49 11.04
C GLY A 16 -7.99 -9.21 10.15
N TYR A 17 -7.20 -8.48 9.35
CA TYR A 17 -6.24 -9.09 8.44
C TYR A 17 -4.97 -9.58 9.14
N ILE A 18 -4.51 -8.89 10.19
CA ILE A 18 -3.24 -9.20 10.88
C ILE A 18 -3.33 -10.58 11.54
N GLU A 19 -4.44 -10.88 12.18
CA GLU A 19 -4.71 -12.14 12.87
C GLU A 19 -4.66 -13.32 11.89
N VAL A 20 -5.27 -13.15 10.71
CA VAL A 20 -5.21 -14.15 9.64
C VAL A 20 -3.78 -14.30 9.12
N ALA A 21 -3.05 -13.19 8.94
CA ALA A 21 -1.70 -13.24 8.40
C ALA A 21 -0.68 -13.90 9.33
N GLU A 22 -0.78 -13.63 10.63
CA GLU A 22 0.06 -14.23 11.69
C GLU A 22 -0.06 -15.76 11.69
N LEU A 23 -1.28 -16.29 11.54
CA LEU A 23 -1.55 -17.73 11.52
C LEU A 23 -1.12 -18.43 10.22
N ASN A 24 -0.87 -17.69 9.14
CA ASN A 24 -0.67 -18.26 7.80
C ASN A 24 0.70 -17.92 7.17
N ASN A 25 1.65 -17.38 7.95
CA ASN A 25 2.97 -16.97 7.45
C ASN A 25 2.88 -15.96 6.29
N ILE A 26 1.92 -15.04 6.36
CA ILE A 26 1.69 -14.00 5.34
C ILE A 26 2.31 -12.69 5.84
N ILE A 27 3.06 -12.00 4.97
CA ILE A 27 3.49 -10.63 5.22
C ILE A 27 2.42 -9.68 4.66
N LEU A 28 1.84 -8.84 5.52
CA LEU A 28 0.94 -7.78 5.10
C LEU A 28 1.67 -6.44 4.96
N ILE A 29 1.27 -5.70 3.93
CA ILE A 29 1.65 -4.31 3.72
C ILE A 29 0.37 -3.51 3.54
N PHE A 30 0.31 -2.34 4.18
CA PHE A 30 -0.83 -1.41 4.09
C PHE A 30 -0.40 -0.10 3.43
N PRO A 31 -0.24 -0.05 2.08
CA PRO A 31 0.10 1.18 1.37
C PRO A 31 -0.87 2.32 1.68
N GLN A 32 -0.37 3.55 1.77
CA GLN A 32 -1.15 4.73 2.12
C GLN A 32 -1.11 5.79 1.03
N ILE A 33 -2.26 6.38 0.72
CA ILE A 33 -2.38 7.53 -0.17
C ILE A 33 -2.51 8.81 0.66
N LEU A 34 -1.73 9.83 0.29
CA LEU A 34 -1.84 11.16 0.88
C LEU A 34 -2.97 11.94 0.20
N ARG A 35 -3.64 12.77 0.99
CA ARG A 35 -4.65 13.70 0.48
C ARG A 35 -3.97 14.76 -0.39
N SER A 36 -4.63 15.14 -1.47
CA SER A 36 -4.27 16.35 -2.23
C SER A 36 -5.45 17.29 -2.23
N TYR A 37 -5.20 18.57 -1.93
CA TYR A 37 -6.20 19.63 -2.08
C TYR A 37 -5.97 20.46 -3.36
N PHE A 38 -4.83 20.26 -4.03
CA PHE A 38 -4.48 20.94 -5.28
C PHE A 38 -4.92 20.12 -6.50
N PHE A 39 -5.12 20.80 -7.64
CA PHE A 39 -5.70 20.20 -8.84
C PHE A 39 -4.81 19.09 -9.44
N PRO A 40 -5.34 17.88 -9.69
CA PRO A 40 -6.70 17.43 -9.39
C PRO A 40 -6.91 17.09 -7.89
N PRO A 41 -8.00 17.58 -7.27
CA PRO A 41 -8.22 17.39 -5.84
C PRO A 41 -8.53 15.93 -5.52
N ASN A 42 -7.86 15.41 -4.49
CA ASN A 42 -8.15 14.13 -3.85
C ASN A 42 -8.23 14.32 -2.32
N PRO A 43 -9.23 15.09 -1.82
CA PRO A 43 -9.34 15.42 -0.40
C PRO A 43 -9.62 14.19 0.45
N MET A 44 -10.12 13.12 -0.18
CA MET A 44 -10.43 11.86 0.48
C MET A 44 -9.25 10.89 0.53
N GLY A 45 -8.13 11.19 -0.13
CA GLY A 45 -6.99 10.27 -0.20
C GLY A 45 -7.36 8.92 -0.83
N CYS A 46 -8.22 8.94 -1.85
CA CYS A 46 -8.62 7.76 -2.60
C CYS A 46 -7.46 7.23 -3.43
N TRP A 47 -7.40 5.91 -3.65
CA TRP A 47 -6.62 5.34 -4.74
C TRP A 47 -7.05 5.96 -6.08
N ASP A 48 -6.12 6.04 -7.02
CA ASP A 48 -6.41 6.56 -8.35
C ASP A 48 -7.16 5.52 -9.17
N TRP A 49 -8.47 5.72 -9.25
CA TRP A 49 -9.39 4.89 -10.05
C TRP A 49 -10.01 5.68 -11.21
N TRP A 50 -9.66 6.95 -11.39
CA TRP A 50 -10.25 7.83 -12.40
C TRP A 50 -9.23 8.66 -13.20
N GLY A 51 -7.93 8.46 -12.95
CA GLY A 51 -6.85 9.06 -13.72
C GLY A 51 -6.31 10.38 -13.19
N TYR A 52 -6.47 10.67 -11.89
CA TYR A 52 -6.02 11.95 -11.33
C TYR A 52 -4.49 12.06 -11.22
N SER A 53 -3.76 10.95 -11.26
CA SER A 53 -2.29 10.95 -11.20
C SER A 53 -1.64 10.81 -12.58
N SER A 54 -2.31 10.15 -13.54
CA SER A 54 -1.78 9.86 -14.87
C SER A 54 -2.85 9.24 -15.77
N LEU A 55 -2.71 9.38 -17.10
CA LEU A 55 -3.48 8.60 -18.07
C LEU A 55 -3.21 7.08 -17.98
N TYR A 56 -2.08 6.70 -17.40
CA TYR A 56 -1.69 5.30 -17.18
C TYR A 56 -2.07 4.76 -15.80
N TYR A 57 -2.96 5.44 -15.06
CA TYR A 57 -3.27 5.10 -13.66
C TYR A 57 -3.64 3.63 -13.42
N ALA A 58 -4.35 3.02 -14.38
CA ALA A 58 -4.80 1.62 -14.32
C ALA A 58 -3.82 0.61 -14.94
N THR A 59 -2.63 1.04 -15.36
CA THR A 59 -1.60 0.14 -15.93
C THR A 59 -0.55 -0.22 -14.90
N GLN A 60 0.27 -1.23 -15.22
CA GLN A 60 1.42 -1.61 -14.38
C GLN A 60 2.46 -0.48 -14.23
N THR A 61 2.50 0.46 -15.17
CA THR A 61 3.40 1.61 -15.16
C THR A 61 2.78 2.85 -14.51
N GLY A 62 1.52 2.77 -14.07
CA GLY A 62 0.85 3.85 -13.35
C GLY A 62 1.59 4.23 -12.07
N PRO A 63 1.56 5.52 -11.63
CA PRO A 63 2.30 5.98 -10.47
C PRO A 63 1.99 5.18 -9.19
N GLN A 64 0.72 4.91 -8.91
CA GLN A 64 0.32 4.18 -7.70
C GLN A 64 0.64 2.69 -7.79
N MET A 65 0.39 2.06 -8.94
CA MET A 65 0.69 0.65 -9.18
C MET A 65 2.20 0.37 -9.10
N SER A 66 3.01 1.22 -9.72
CA SER A 66 4.48 1.11 -9.65
C SER A 66 4.99 1.36 -8.22
N GLY A 67 4.38 2.27 -7.46
CA GLY A 67 4.69 2.48 -6.04
C GLY A 67 4.43 1.23 -5.19
N VAL A 68 3.25 0.62 -5.33
CA VAL A 68 2.90 -0.63 -4.63
C VAL A 68 3.83 -1.77 -5.04
N LYS A 69 4.15 -1.90 -6.34
CA LYS A 69 5.08 -2.92 -6.83
C LYS A 69 6.47 -2.79 -6.19
N LYS A 70 6.99 -1.57 -6.07
CA LYS A 70 8.28 -1.31 -5.39
C LYS A 70 8.23 -1.73 -3.93
N MET A 71 7.15 -1.45 -3.20
CA MET A 71 7.00 -1.90 -1.80
C MET A 71 7.03 -3.43 -1.69
N ILE A 72 6.30 -4.12 -2.57
CA ILE A 72 6.30 -5.60 -2.62
C ILE A 72 7.71 -6.13 -2.90
N ASP A 73 8.43 -5.54 -3.86
CA ASP A 73 9.77 -5.97 -4.24
C ASP A 73 10.78 -5.78 -3.10
N THR A 74 10.70 -4.64 -2.40
CA THR A 74 11.55 -4.38 -1.22
C THR A 74 11.31 -5.43 -0.14
N VAL A 75 10.06 -5.71 0.22
CA VAL A 75 9.73 -6.71 1.24
C VAL A 75 10.21 -8.10 0.82
N ARG A 76 10.01 -8.48 -0.45
CA ARG A 76 10.46 -9.77 -0.98
C ARG A 76 11.98 -9.91 -0.90
N MET A 77 12.71 -8.87 -1.29
CA MET A 77 14.17 -8.86 -1.27
C MET A 77 14.70 -9.03 0.15
N VAL A 78 14.17 -8.23 1.09
CA VAL A 78 14.54 -8.28 2.50
C VAL A 78 14.24 -9.64 3.12
N ASN A 79 13.04 -10.19 2.89
CA ASN A 79 12.66 -11.52 3.38
C ASN A 79 13.57 -12.63 2.81
N THR A 80 13.98 -12.53 1.54
CA THR A 80 14.91 -13.48 0.93
C THR A 80 16.29 -13.41 1.59
N ALA A 81 16.81 -12.20 1.80
CA ALA A 81 18.10 -12.00 2.46
C ALA A 81 18.10 -12.55 3.89
N PHE A 82 17.06 -12.26 4.68
CA PHE A 82 16.91 -12.80 6.04
C PHE A 82 16.86 -14.33 6.05
N ARG A 83 16.14 -14.95 5.11
CA ARG A 83 16.07 -16.42 5.02
C ARG A 83 17.40 -17.05 4.62
N THR A 84 18.22 -16.39 3.82
CA THR A 84 19.54 -16.88 3.45
C THR A 84 20.56 -16.73 4.58
N ALA A 85 20.51 -15.63 5.33
CA ALA A 85 21.43 -15.38 6.45
C ALA A 85 21.16 -16.25 7.69
N ASN A 86 19.94 -16.77 7.84
CA ASN A 86 19.53 -17.64 8.95
C ASN A 86 19.38 -19.12 8.54
N LYS A 87 19.97 -19.49 7.40
CA LYS A 87 20.28 -20.89 7.07
C LYS A 87 21.72 -21.18 7.49
#